data_AF-A0A158KRF7-F1
#
_entry.id   AF-A0A158KRF7-F1
#
_cell.length_a   1.000
_cell.length_b   1.000
_cell.length_c   1.000
_cell.angle_alpha   90.00
_cell.angle_beta   90.00
_cell.angle_gamma   90.00
#
_symmetry.space_group_name_H-M   'P 1'
#
loop_
_entity.id
_entity.type
_entity.pdbx_description
1 polymer ?
#
loop_
_entity_poly.entity_id
_entity_poly.type
_entity_poly.pdbx_seq_one_letter_code
_entity_poly.pdbx_strand_id
1 'polypeptide(L)'
;MKSIYPETLNQLADRWTVLCKEINCNPDAHYPGLLCLEVHLLIRRTERLINLDPFEADAILTAKILAENCDLKMALFKLYEVLQKRLEGSM
;
A
#
# COMPACT_ATOMS: atom_id res chain seq x y z
N MET A 1 -20.21 -14.16 10.87
CA MET A 1 -20.15 -13.91 9.40
C MET A 1 -19.60 -12.52 9.16
N LYS A 2 -18.30 -12.37 8.87
CA LYS A 2 -17.76 -11.11 8.35
C LYS A 2 -17.85 -11.22 6.83
N SER A 3 -18.77 -10.46 6.23
CA SER A 3 -18.80 -10.30 4.78
C SER A 3 -17.42 -9.81 4.35
N ILE A 4 -16.66 -10.66 3.66
CA ILE A 4 -15.39 -10.30 3.03
C ILE A 4 -15.78 -9.54 1.77
N TYR A 5 -16.24 -8.30 1.92
CA TYR A 5 -16.21 -7.40 0.79
C TYR A 5 -14.71 -7.14 0.52
N PRO A 6 -14.19 -7.51 -0.67
CA PRO A 6 -12.86 -7.06 -1.04
C PRO A 6 -12.87 -5.52 -0.99
N GLU A 7 -11.88 -4.94 -0.31
CA GLU A 7 -11.75 -3.49 -0.29
C GLU A 7 -11.71 -2.98 -1.73
N THR A 8 -12.49 -1.95 -2.00
CA THR A 8 -12.50 -1.35 -3.35
C THR A 8 -11.17 -0.65 -3.58
N LEU A 9 -10.80 -0.49 -4.85
CA LEU A 9 -9.59 0.24 -5.23
C LEU A 9 -9.55 1.64 -4.59
N ASN A 10 -10.69 2.34 -4.54
CA ASN A 10 -10.80 3.65 -3.89
C ASN A 10 -10.50 3.58 -2.38
N GLN A 11 -10.98 2.54 -1.68
CA GLN A 11 -10.68 2.37 -0.25
C GLN A 11 -9.20 2.11 0.01
N LEU A 12 -8.52 1.37 -0.88
CA LEU A 12 -7.07 1.17 -0.80
C LEU A 12 -6.31 2.48 -1.05
N ALA A 13 -6.76 3.30 -2.00
CA ALA A 13 -6.19 4.61 -2.29
C ALA A 13 -6.38 5.60 -1.14
N ASP A 14 -7.58 5.67 -0.56
CA ASP A 14 -7.86 6.49 0.62
C ASP A 14 -6.96 6.08 1.80
N ARG A 15 -6.81 4.77 2.03
CA ARG A 15 -5.94 4.26 3.10
C ARG A 15 -4.48 4.60 2.84
N TRP A 16 -4.03 4.50 1.60
CA TRP A 16 -2.70 4.94 1.19
C TRP A 16 -2.47 6.42 1.51
N THR A 17 -3.42 7.30 1.17
CA THR A 17 -3.31 8.74 1.45
C THR A 17 -3.16 9.03 2.94
N VAL A 18 -3.93 8.35 3.80
CA VAL A 18 -3.82 8.49 5.26
C VAL A 18 -2.44 8.07 5.76
N LEU A 19 -1.93 6.91 5.34
CA LEU A 19 -0.62 6.43 5.78
C LEU A 19 0.53 7.31 5.28
N CYS A 20 0.45 7.82 4.05
CA CYS A 20 1.40 8.81 3.53
C CYS A 20 1.45 10.07 4.41
N LYS A 21 0.29 10.57 4.83
CA LYS A 21 0.23 11.73 5.72
C LYS A 21 0.86 11.42 7.08
N GLU A 22 0.52 10.28 7.69
CA GLU A 22 1.05 9.88 9.00
C GLU A 22 2.57 9.68 8.99
N ILE A 23 3.12 9.08 7.93
CA ILE A 23 4.56 8.92 7.73
C ILE A 23 5.25 10.28 7.55
N ASN A 24 4.70 11.16 6.71
CA ASN A 24 5.31 12.47 6.47
C ASN A 24 5.25 13.38 7.71
N CYS A 25 4.29 13.16 8.62
CA CYS A 25 4.22 13.87 9.90
C CYS A 25 5.20 13.32 10.95
N ASN A 26 5.84 12.17 10.74
CA ASN A 26 6.80 11.56 11.67
C ASN A 26 8.16 11.34 10.97
N PRO A 27 8.99 12.39 10.85
CA PRO A 27 10.22 12.35 10.06
C PRO A 27 11.36 11.54 10.71
N ASP A 28 11.30 11.23 12.00
CA ASP A 28 12.41 10.63 12.76
C ASP A 28 12.59 9.11 12.55
N ALA A 29 11.97 8.56 11.50
CA ALA A 29 12.08 7.17 11.02
C ALA A 29 11.77 6.04 12.04
N HIS A 30 11.50 6.38 13.31
CA HIS A 30 10.97 5.47 14.31
C HIS A 30 9.45 5.40 14.17
N TYR A 31 9.02 4.76 13.10
CA TYR A 31 7.61 4.51 12.90
C TYR A 31 7.07 3.66 14.06
N PRO A 32 5.94 4.05 14.67
CA PRO A 32 5.28 3.20 15.65
C PRO A 32 5.07 1.80 15.04
N GLY A 33 5.24 0.73 15.82
CA GLY A 33 5.03 -0.63 15.31
C GLY A 33 3.66 -0.83 14.65
N LEU A 34 2.66 -0.06 15.10
CA LEU A 34 1.34 0.00 14.47
C LEU A 34 1.39 0.54 13.03
N LEU A 35 2.17 1.57 12.75
CA LEU A 35 2.28 2.16 11.41
C LEU A 35 2.97 1.19 10.44
N CYS A 36 4.02 0.48 10.90
CA CYS A 36 4.63 -0.59 10.11
C CYS A 36 3.60 -1.68 9.77
N LEU A 37 2.83 -2.14 10.76
CA LEU A 37 1.79 -3.16 10.56
C LEU A 37 0.72 -2.71 9.56
N GLU A 38 0.29 -1.45 9.63
CA GLU A 38 -0.71 -0.89 8.72
C GLU A 38 -0.21 -0.80 7.27
N VAL A 39 1.06 -0.44 7.05
CA VAL A 39 1.67 -0.46 5.71
C VAL A 39 1.74 -1.89 5.17
N HIS A 40 2.19 -2.85 5.99
CA HIS A 40 2.21 -4.27 5.61
C HIS A 40 0.81 -4.80 5.27
N LEU A 41 -0.19 -4.40 6.04
CA LEU A 41 -1.58 -4.77 5.79
C LEU A 41 -2.09 -4.20 4.47
N LEU A 42 -1.83 -2.92 4.20
CA LEU A 42 -2.21 -2.27 2.95
C LEU A 42 -1.58 -2.97 1.75
N ILE A 43 -0.27 -3.29 1.80
CA ILE A 43 0.42 -4.02 0.73
C ILE A 43 -0.24 -5.37 0.47
N ARG A 44 -0.53 -6.15 1.52
CA ARG A 44 -1.22 -7.45 1.39
C ARG A 44 -2.62 -7.33 0.81
N ARG A 45 -3.32 -6.22 1.05
CA ARG A 45 -4.66 -6.00 0.50
C ARG A 45 -4.60 -5.56 -0.96
N THR A 46 -3.64 -4.71 -1.33
CA THR A 46 -3.37 -4.37 -2.74
C THR A 46 -2.93 -5.59 -3.54
N GLU A 47 -2.16 -6.50 -2.95
CA GLU A 47 -1.79 -7.77 -3.60
C GLU A 47 -3.00 -8.65 -3.97
N ARG A 48 -4.11 -8.52 -3.23
CA ARG A 48 -5.34 -9.29 -3.49
C ARG A 48 -6.20 -8.67 -4.59
N LEU A 49 -5.77 -7.57 -5.21
CA LEU A 49 -6.41 -7.06 -6.41
C LEU A 49 -6.34 -8.11 -7.52
N ILE A 50 -7.44 -8.29 -8.23
CA ILE A 50 -7.57 -9.31 -9.27
C ILE A 50 -6.76 -8.87 -10.50
N ASN A 51 -6.04 -9.83 -11.10
CA ASN A 51 -5.31 -9.69 -12.37
C ASN A 51 -4.19 -8.65 -12.37
N LEU A 52 -3.33 -8.64 -11.35
CA LEU A 52 -2.10 -7.84 -11.38
C LEU A 52 -1.26 -8.19 -12.60
N ASP A 53 -0.81 -7.17 -13.34
CA ASP A 53 0.16 -7.38 -14.41
C ASP A 53 1.57 -7.63 -13.84
N PRO A 54 2.53 -8.13 -14.65
CA PRO A 54 3.87 -8.42 -14.15
C PRO A 54 4.61 -7.23 -13.53
N PHE A 55 4.37 -6.01 -14.02
CA PHE A 55 4.99 -4.80 -13.47
C PHE A 55 4.37 -4.41 -12.13
N GLU A 56 3.05 -4.56 -12.00
CA GLU A 56 2.36 -4.32 -10.74
C GLU A 56 2.74 -5.36 -9.67
N ALA A 57 2.89 -6.62 -10.07
CA ALA A 57 3.35 -7.69 -9.17
C ALA A 57 4.78 -7.41 -8.66
N ASP A 58 5.68 -6.94 -9.54
CA ASP A 58 7.04 -6.55 -9.17
C ASP A 58 7.06 -5.33 -8.22
N ALA A 59 6.22 -4.32 -8.49
CA ALA A 59 6.08 -3.16 -7.62
C ALA A 59 5.57 -3.55 -6.22
N ILE A 60 4.61 -4.48 -6.12
CA ILE A 60 4.11 -5.00 -4.84
C ILE A 60 5.19 -5.81 -4.11
N LEU A 61 5.95 -6.66 -4.82
CA LEU A 61 7.07 -7.40 -4.23
C LEU A 61 8.12 -6.44 -3.68
N THR A 62 8.49 -5.42 -4.46
CA THR A 62 9.43 -4.38 -4.02
C THR A 62 8.91 -3.63 -2.80
N ALA A 63 7.62 -3.28 -2.78
CA ALA A 63 6.99 -2.63 -1.63
C ALA A 63 7.07 -3.49 -0.35
N LYS A 64 6.89 -4.82 -0.47
CA LYS A 64 7.05 -5.75 0.67
C LYS A 64 8.47 -5.72 1.21
N ILE A 65 9.47 -5.85 0.35
CA ILE A 65 10.89 -5.85 0.75
C ILE A 65 11.25 -4.53 1.45
N LEU A 66 10.77 -3.40 0.92
CA LEU A 66 11.00 -2.09 1.54
C LEU A 66 10.33 -1.99 2.92
N ALA A 67 9.09 -2.46 3.06
CA ALA A 67 8.37 -2.45 4.33
C ALA A 67 8.98 -3.39 5.37
N GLU A 68 9.56 -4.53 4.97
CA GLU A 68 10.31 -5.43 5.86
C GLU A 68 11.59 -4.76 6.39
N ASN A 69 12.20 -3.90 5.60
CA ASN A 69 13.38 -3.11 5.98
C ASN A 69 13.03 -1.76 6.64
N CYS A 70 11.77 -1.55 7.03
CA CYS A 70 11.25 -0.31 7.63
C CYS A 70 11.36 0.94 6.73
N ASP A 71 11.63 0.79 5.43
CA ASP A 71 11.56 1.88 4.46
C ASP A 71 10.10 2.10 3.99
N LEU A 72 9.26 2.52 4.94
CA LEU A 72 7.82 2.63 4.73
C LEU A 72 7.47 3.70 3.68
N LYS A 73 8.27 4.76 3.58
CA LYS A 73 8.05 5.84 2.60
C LYS A 73 8.22 5.31 1.18
N MET A 74 9.32 4.60 0.91
CA MET A 74 9.53 3.99 -0.40
C MET A 74 8.55 2.84 -0.65
N ALA A 75 8.18 2.08 0.38
CA ALA A 75 7.15 1.04 0.24
C ALA A 75 5.81 1.62 -0.22
N LEU A 76 5.34 2.72 0.41
CA LEU A 76 4.13 3.40 -0.02
C LEU A 76 4.27 4.03 -1.40
N PHE A 77 5.44 4.56 -1.76
CA PHE A 77 5.67 5.07 -3.11
C PHE A 77 5.49 3.97 -4.18
N LYS A 78 6.04 2.76 -3.95
CA LYS A 78 5.82 1.62 -4.86
C LYS A 78 4.37 1.18 -4.93
N LEU A 79 3.65 1.24 -3.81
CA LEU A 79 2.23 0.92 -3.80
C LEU A 79 1.39 1.95 -4.57
N TYR A 80 1.79 3.22 -4.57
CA TYR A 80 1.14 4.29 -5.33
C TYR A 80 1.21 4.06 -6.84
N GLU A 81 2.35 3.59 -7.36
CA GLU A 81 2.50 3.27 -8.79
C GLU A 81 1.42 2.29 -9.28
N VAL A 82 1.06 1.31 -8.44
CA VAL A 82 0.00 0.32 -8.73
C VAL A 82 -1.39 0.93 -8.59
N LEU A 83 -1.66 1.60 -7.46
CA LEU A 83 -2.99 2.18 -7.18
C LEU A 83 -3.37 3.26 -8.19
N GLN A 84 -2.43 4.15 -8.55
CA GLN A 84 -2.67 5.22 -9.52
C GLN A 84 -2.99 4.65 -10.90
N LYS A 85 -2.17 3.72 -11.40
CA LYS A 85 -2.39 3.08 -12.72
C LYS A 85 -3.77 2.43 -12.80
N ARG A 86 -4.19 1.78 -11.72
CA ARG A 86 -5.51 1.13 -11.63
C ARG A 86 -6.65 2.13 -11.57
N LEU A 87 -6.47 3.25 -10.86
CA LEU A 87 -7.48 4.31 -10.78
C LEU A 87 -7.67 4.99 -12.13
N GLU A 88 -6.57 5.27 -12.84
CA GLU A 88 -6.59 5.86 -14.18
C GLU A 88 -7.26 4.93 -15.20
N GLY A 89 -7.02 3.62 -15.11
CA GLY A 89 -7.69 2.63 -15.96
C GLY A 89 -9.12 2.29 -15.57
N SER A 90 -9.65 2.86 -14.48
CA SER A 90 -11.03 2.68 -14.01
C SER A 90 -11.97 3.84 -14.39
N MET A 91 -11.44 4.90 -15.02
CA MET A 91 -12.21 5.99 -15.62
C MET A 91 -12.55 5.71 -17.08
#